data_AF-A0A9X4R0U1-F1
#
_entry.id   AF-A0A9X4R0U1-F1
#
_cell.length_a   1.000
_cell.length_b   1.000
_cell.length_c   1.000
_cell.angle_alpha   90.00
_cell.angle_beta   90.00
_cell.angle_gamma   90.00
#
_symmetry.space_group_name_H-M   'P 1'
#
loop_
_entity.id
_entity.type
_entity.pdbx_description
1 polymer ?
#
loop_
_entity_poly.entity_id
_entity_poly.type
_entity_poly.pdbx_seq_one_letter_code
_entity_poly.pdbx_strand_id
1 'polypeptide(L)'
;MPDKLNLFQKIVDVKKNIEGFTKDAKGYNYDYVEGSQILYKIRPKMEEHGLLIYPSVTAYETRETKNNKGKTEHIVSMNMEYHIIDSNTKEDYIVQFAAFGQQQDIAQAYGTALTYAERYFLLKLLNIPTDEDDPDAKQKKTRI
;
A
#
# COMPACT_ATOMS: atom_id res chain seq x y z
N MET A 1 -14.58 12.19 -31.60
CA MET A 1 -13.29 12.17 -30.91
C MET A 1 -13.44 11.15 -29.79
N PRO A 2 -12.54 10.18 -29.59
CA PRO A 2 -12.65 9.35 -28.40
C PRO A 2 -12.55 10.28 -27.19
N ASP A 3 -13.56 10.26 -26.33
CA ASP A 3 -13.65 11.13 -25.17
C ASP A 3 -12.40 10.97 -24.31
N LYS A 4 -11.78 12.09 -23.92
CA LYS A 4 -10.58 12.11 -23.08
C LYS A 4 -10.93 11.41 -21.75
N LEU A 5 -10.14 10.41 -21.37
CA LEU A 5 -10.40 9.63 -20.16
C LEU A 5 -10.41 10.52 -18.91
N ASN A 6 -11.40 10.34 -18.03
CA ASN A 6 -11.43 10.95 -16.70
C ASN A 6 -10.49 10.21 -15.71
N LEU A 7 -10.28 10.79 -14.52
CA LEU A 7 -9.40 10.23 -13.50
C LEU A 7 -9.65 8.74 -13.22
N PHE A 8 -10.91 8.36 -13.00
CA PHE A 8 -11.27 6.96 -12.72
C PHE A 8 -11.02 6.03 -13.91
N GLN A 9 -11.30 6.49 -15.14
CA GLN A 9 -11.02 5.72 -16.34
C GLN A 9 -9.51 5.52 -16.55
N LYS A 10 -8.68 6.52 -16.22
CA LYS A 10 -7.22 6.40 -16.21
C LYS A 10 -6.75 5.37 -15.18
N ILE A 11 -7.30 5.38 -13.96
CA ILE A 11 -6.99 4.37 -12.93
C ILE A 11 -7.36 2.96 -13.41
N VAL A 12 -8.52 2.79 -14.05
CA VAL A 12 -8.94 1.52 -14.64
C VAL A 12 -7.98 1.06 -15.73
N ASP A 13 -7.47 1.97 -16.54
CA ASP A 13 -6.51 1.65 -17.61
C ASP A 13 -5.12 1.28 -17.07
N VAL A 14 -4.67 1.94 -15.99
CA VAL A 14 -3.47 1.52 -15.22
C VAL A 14 -3.66 0.10 -14.70
N LYS A 15 -4.81 -0.20 -14.09
CA LYS A 15 -5.13 -1.54 -13.59
C LYS A 15 -5.09 -2.60 -14.68
N LYS A 16 -5.59 -2.32 -15.89
CA LYS A 16 -5.59 -3.27 -17.01
C LYS A 16 -4.19 -3.66 -17.49
N ASN A 17 -3.20 -2.79 -17.32
CA ASN A 17 -1.81 -3.04 -17.70
C ASN A 17 -1.02 -3.88 -16.67
N ILE A 18 -1.68 -4.26 -15.56
CA ILE A 18 -1.08 -5.12 -14.56
C ILE A 18 -1.25 -6.57 -14.99
N GLU A 19 -0.32 -7.07 -15.79
CA GLU A 19 -0.18 -8.51 -15.99
C GLU A 19 0.33 -9.16 -14.69
N GLY A 20 -0.23 -10.33 -14.36
CA GLY A 20 -0.17 -11.01 -13.06
C GLY A 20 1.10 -10.78 -12.24
N PHE A 21 0.96 -10.57 -10.94
CA PHE A 21 2.10 -10.43 -10.03
C PHE A 21 2.86 -11.76 -9.92
N THR A 22 4.12 -11.75 -10.34
CA THR A 22 5.08 -12.79 -9.95
C THR A 22 5.48 -12.53 -8.50
N LYS A 23 5.36 -13.57 -7.67
CA LYS A 23 5.65 -13.50 -6.23
C LYS A 23 7.14 -13.70 -6.03
N ASP A 24 7.91 -12.61 -6.01
CA ASP A 24 9.38 -12.73 -6.09
C ASP A 24 10.12 -12.37 -4.78
N ALA A 25 9.42 -11.97 -3.71
CA ALA A 25 10.04 -11.57 -2.44
C ALA A 25 9.77 -12.56 -1.29
N LYS A 26 10.84 -12.97 -0.60
CA LYS A 26 10.81 -13.83 0.60
C LYS A 26 11.07 -12.99 1.87
N GLY A 27 10.03 -12.74 2.65
CA GLY A 27 10.15 -12.28 4.05
C GLY A 27 10.30 -13.46 5.01
N TYR A 28 10.54 -13.22 6.31
CA TYR A 28 10.54 -14.26 7.36
C TYR A 28 9.34 -15.23 7.21
N ASN A 29 9.56 -16.38 6.54
CA ASN A 29 8.55 -17.40 6.18
C ASN A 29 7.37 -16.98 5.27
N TYR A 30 7.45 -15.90 4.47
CA TYR A 30 6.33 -15.46 3.60
C TYR A 30 6.77 -15.04 2.20
N ASP A 31 5.98 -15.44 1.19
CA ASP A 31 6.04 -14.86 -0.16
C ASP A 31 5.02 -13.72 -0.22
N TYR A 32 5.44 -12.50 -0.59
CA TYR A 32 4.54 -11.36 -0.72
C TYR A 32 4.83 -10.54 -1.98
N VAL A 33 3.83 -9.83 -2.50
CA VAL A 33 4.07 -8.87 -3.59
C VAL A 33 4.83 -7.69 -3.01
N GLU A 34 6.08 -7.53 -3.42
CA GLU A 34 6.89 -6.40 -2.97
C GLU A 34 6.22 -5.09 -3.41
N GLY A 35 6.05 -4.12 -2.50
CA GLY A 35 5.42 -2.85 -2.85
C GLY A 35 6.16 -2.14 -4.00
N SER A 36 7.47 -2.32 -4.07
CA SER A 36 8.35 -1.87 -5.16
C SER A 36 7.97 -2.47 -6.52
N GLN A 37 7.56 -3.74 -6.58
CA GLN A 37 7.11 -4.39 -7.81
C GLN A 37 5.80 -3.80 -8.32
N ILE A 38 4.87 -3.49 -7.43
CA ILE A 38 3.60 -2.85 -7.79
C ILE A 38 3.89 -1.50 -8.43
N LEU A 39 4.68 -0.67 -7.74
CA LEU A 39 5.06 0.65 -8.22
C LEU A 39 5.79 0.58 -9.56
N TYR A 40 6.74 -0.34 -9.72
CA TYR A 40 7.49 -0.51 -10.97
C TYR A 40 6.57 -0.86 -12.15
N LYS A 41 5.58 -1.74 -11.94
CA LYS A 41 4.62 -2.15 -12.98
C LYS A 41 3.65 -1.04 -13.37
N ILE A 42 3.16 -0.26 -12.41
CA ILE A 42 2.12 0.74 -12.69
C ILE A 42 2.69 2.10 -13.14
N ARG A 43 3.93 2.42 -12.74
CA ARG A 43 4.53 3.74 -12.99
C ARG A 43 4.51 4.16 -14.47
N PRO A 44 4.90 3.32 -15.45
CA PRO A 44 4.89 3.74 -16.85
C PRO A 44 3.50 4.20 -17.31
N LYS A 45 2.44 3.50 -16.89
CA LYS A 45 1.07 3.81 -17.27
C LYS A 45 0.50 5.01 -16.50
N MET A 46 0.94 5.19 -15.25
CA MET A 46 0.63 6.41 -14.49
C MET A 46 1.26 7.65 -15.13
N GLU A 47 2.53 7.56 -15.54
CA GLU A 47 3.24 8.65 -16.21
C GLU A 47 2.59 9.01 -17.56
N GLU A 48 2.20 8.02 -18.36
CA GLU A 48 1.45 8.23 -19.61
C GLU A 48 0.16 9.04 -19.40
N HIS A 49 -0.54 8.77 -18.29
CA HIS A 49 -1.80 9.44 -17.94
C HIS A 49 -1.62 10.74 -17.15
N GLY A 50 -0.40 11.09 -16.74
CA GLY A 50 -0.12 12.21 -15.84
C GLY A 50 -0.73 12.05 -14.44
N LEU A 51 -0.75 10.81 -13.92
CA LEU A 51 -1.28 10.53 -12.60
C LEU A 51 -0.20 10.69 -11.51
N LEU A 52 -0.55 11.41 -10.45
CA LEU A 52 0.25 11.52 -9.24
C LEU A 52 -0.48 10.84 -8.09
N ILE A 53 0.23 10.04 -7.29
CA ILE A 53 -0.27 9.47 -6.05
C ILE A 53 0.70 9.86 -4.94
N TYR A 54 0.19 10.47 -3.87
CA TYR A 54 1.01 10.75 -2.69
C TYR A 54 0.22 10.60 -1.38
N PRO A 55 0.90 10.17 -0.30
CA PRO A 55 0.32 10.14 1.04
C PRO A 55 0.38 11.51 1.72
N SER A 56 -0.58 11.76 2.61
CA SER A 56 -0.61 12.85 3.58
C SER A 56 -0.95 12.26 4.94
N VAL A 57 -0.12 12.51 5.96
CA VAL A 57 -0.42 12.08 7.34
C VAL A 57 -1.24 13.17 8.00
N THR A 58 -2.50 12.86 8.35
CA THR A 58 -3.43 13.82 8.94
C THR A 58 -3.38 13.82 10.47
N ALA A 59 -3.10 12.66 11.06
CA ALA A 59 -2.83 12.51 12.48
C ALA A 59 -1.96 11.28 12.72
N TYR A 60 -1.17 11.29 13.79
CA TYR A 60 -0.48 10.09 14.26
C TYR A 60 -0.34 10.10 15.77
N GLU A 61 -0.26 8.90 16.34
CA GLU A 61 -0.01 8.65 17.75
C GLU A 61 1.11 7.62 17.90
N THR A 62 1.79 7.68 19.03
CA THR A 62 2.84 6.72 19.38
C THR A 62 2.58 6.18 20.79
N ARG A 63 2.86 4.89 20.98
CA ARG A 63 2.82 4.23 22.29
C ARG A 63 3.98 3.28 22.44
N GLU A 64 4.48 3.14 23.66
CA GLU A 64 5.50 2.16 24.00
C GLU A 64 4.86 0.86 24.52
N THR A 65 5.49 -0.26 24.19
CA THR A 65 5.17 -1.56 24.75
C THR A 65 6.47 -2.33 25.03
N LYS A 66 6.33 -3.48 25.68
CA LYS A 66 7.43 -4.42 25.92
C LYS A 66 7.13 -5.72 25.16
N ASN A 67 8.10 -6.20 24.39
CA ASN A 67 7.97 -7.53 23.79
C ASN A 67 8.19 -8.64 24.82
N ASN A 68 8.01 -9.89 24.39
CA ASN A 68 8.17 -11.08 25.23
C ASN A 68 9.56 -11.22 25.87
N LYS A 69 10.56 -10.45 25.43
CA LYS A 69 11.93 -10.43 25.98
C LYS A 69 12.20 -9.19 26.85
N GLY A 70 11.17 -8.39 27.17
CA GLY A 70 11.28 -7.18 27.97
C GLY A 70 11.96 -5.98 27.27
N LYS A 71 12.20 -6.06 25.95
CA LYS A 71 12.72 -4.92 25.19
C LYS A 71 11.59 -3.96 24.85
N THR A 72 11.89 -2.65 24.89
CA THR A 72 10.95 -1.61 24.45
C THR A 72 10.71 -1.74 22.95
N GLU A 73 9.45 -1.62 22.56
CA GLU A 73 9.00 -1.44 21.19
C GLU A 73 8.06 -0.24 21.13
N HIS A 74 8.11 0.48 20.03
CA HIS A 74 7.26 1.62 19.73
C HIS A 74 6.22 1.16 18.71
N ILE A 75 4.95 1.45 19.00
CA ILE A 75 3.84 1.29 18.09
C ILE A 75 3.44 2.67 17.61
N VAL A 76 3.28 2.81 16.30
CA VAL A 76 2.82 4.04 15.63
C VAL A 76 1.51 3.71 14.93
N SER A 77 0.48 4.51 15.19
CA SER A 77 -0.80 4.48 14.46
C SER A 77 -0.97 5.82 13.74
N MET A 78 -1.41 5.82 12.50
CA MET A 78 -1.65 7.04 11.72
C MET A 78 -3.01 7.02 11.03
N ASN A 79 -3.64 8.17 10.99
CA ASN A 79 -4.66 8.49 10.00
C ASN A 79 -3.96 9.17 8.83
N MET A 80 -4.27 8.70 7.63
CA MET A 80 -3.66 9.15 6.39
C MET A 80 -4.72 9.42 5.34
N GLU A 81 -4.35 10.26 4.38
CA GLU A 81 -5.05 10.48 3.14
C GLU A 81 -4.12 10.15 1.99
N TYR A 82 -4.60 9.42 0.99
CA TYR A 82 -3.92 9.29 -0.28
C TYR A 82 -4.64 10.15 -1.31
N HIS A 83 -3.90 11.04 -1.94
CA HIS A 83 -4.37 11.86 -3.04
C HIS A 83 -4.03 11.17 -4.35
N ILE A 84 -5.00 11.08 -5.25
CA ILE A 84 -4.81 10.60 -6.61
C ILE A 84 -5.20 11.74 -7.54
N ILE A 85 -4.20 12.34 -8.18
CA ILE A 85 -4.36 13.57 -8.94
C ILE A 85 -4.12 13.31 -10.43
N ASP A 86 -5.02 13.81 -11.27
CA ASP A 86 -4.75 13.99 -12.70
C ASP A 86 -4.08 15.35 -12.92
N SER A 87 -2.79 15.36 -13.27
CA SER A 87 -2.03 16.60 -13.47
C SER A 87 -2.57 17.47 -14.62
N ASN A 88 -3.35 16.89 -15.54
CA ASN A 88 -3.88 17.60 -16.70
C ASN A 88 -5.16 18.37 -16.37
N THR A 89 -6.04 17.79 -15.55
CA THR A 89 -7.34 18.38 -15.18
C THR A 89 -7.32 19.01 -13.79
N LYS A 90 -6.33 18.65 -12.97
CA LYS A 90 -6.23 18.98 -11.54
C LYS A 90 -7.35 18.36 -10.70
N GLU A 91 -8.04 17.35 -11.23
CA GLU A 91 -8.98 16.54 -10.47
C GLU A 91 -8.20 15.77 -9.39
N ASP A 92 -8.68 15.85 -8.15
CA ASP A 92 -8.09 15.19 -6.98
C ASP A 92 -9.13 14.27 -6.33
N TYR A 93 -8.77 13.00 -6.20
CA TYR A 93 -9.55 12.03 -5.47
C TYR A 93 -8.81 11.58 -4.21
N ILE A 94 -9.43 11.87 -3.05
CA ILE A 94 -8.85 11.65 -1.74
C ILE A 94 -9.45 10.40 -1.11
N VAL A 95 -8.58 9.51 -0.64
CA VAL A 95 -8.96 8.27 0.05
C VAL A 95 -8.37 8.27 1.45
N GLN A 96 -9.23 8.18 2.46
CA GLN A 96 -8.80 8.01 3.85
C GLN A 96 -8.27 6.58 4.07
N PHE A 97 -7.18 6.49 4.80
CA PHE A 97 -6.49 5.23 5.08
C PHE A 97 -5.90 5.26 6.48
N ALA A 98 -5.67 4.08 7.07
CA ALA A 98 -5.00 3.94 8.35
C ALA A 98 -3.66 3.22 8.17
N ALA A 99 -2.66 3.60 8.95
CA ALA A 99 -1.34 3.00 8.94
C ALA A 99 -0.90 2.56 10.34
N PHE A 100 -0.22 1.43 10.40
CA PHE A 100 0.25 0.85 11.66
C PHE A 100 1.64 0.28 11.51
N GLY A 101 2.52 0.55 12.47
CA GLY A 101 3.88 0.04 12.49
C GLY A 101 4.35 -0.23 13.91
N GLN A 102 5.20 -1.24 14.08
CA GLN A 102 5.78 -1.60 15.37
C GLN A 102 7.24 -2.01 15.19
N GLN A 103 8.17 -1.32 15.86
CA GLN A 103 9.60 -1.58 15.83
C GLN A 103 10.27 -1.20 17.16
N GLN A 104 11.51 -1.65 17.39
CA GLN A 104 12.30 -1.25 18.57
C GLN A 104 12.77 0.21 18.51
N ASP A 105 12.89 0.76 17.31
CA ASP A 105 13.23 2.16 17.08
C ASP A 105 11.99 2.90 16.56
N ILE A 106 11.73 4.10 17.08
CA ILE A 106 10.53 4.86 16.76
C ILE A 106 10.50 5.35 15.30
N ALA A 107 11.65 5.72 14.72
CA ALA A 107 11.72 6.15 13.33
C ALA A 107 11.50 4.97 12.37
N GLN A 108 12.02 3.80 12.73
CA GLN A 108 11.73 2.55 12.00
C GLN A 108 10.26 2.15 12.10
N ALA A 109 9.61 2.35 13.26
CA ALA A 109 8.18 2.07 13.44
C ALA A 109 7.32 2.98 12.56
N TYR A 110 7.67 4.26 12.51
CA TYR A 110 7.05 5.24 11.61
C TYR A 110 7.21 4.85 10.13
N GLY A 111 8.45 4.53 9.71
CA GLY A 111 8.72 4.08 8.34
C GLY A 111 7.96 2.78 7.99
N THR A 112 7.91 1.83 8.92
CA THR A 112 7.16 0.57 8.76
C THR A 112 5.68 0.85 8.51
N ALA A 113 5.06 1.76 9.28
CA ALA A 113 3.66 2.11 9.10
C ALA A 113 3.39 2.67 7.69
N LEU A 114 4.22 3.60 7.23
CA LEU A 114 4.10 4.19 5.89
C LEU A 114 4.28 3.15 4.77
N THR A 115 5.30 2.29 4.87
CA THR A 115 5.57 1.25 3.86
C THR A 115 4.42 0.25 3.75
N TYR A 116 3.86 -0.19 4.89
CA TYR A 116 2.73 -1.12 4.87
C TYR A 116 1.47 -0.44 4.32
N ALA A 117 1.20 0.80 4.72
CA ALA A 117 0.06 1.56 4.23
C ALA A 117 0.11 1.78 2.72
N GLU A 118 1.27 2.18 2.17
CA GLU A 118 1.45 2.37 0.72
C GLU A 118 1.18 1.09 -0.05
N ARG A 119 1.77 -0.03 0.41
CA ARG A 119 1.55 -1.33 -0.22
C ARG A 119 0.06 -1.69 -0.26
N TYR A 120 -0.63 -1.63 0.89
CA TYR A 120 -2.04 -2.01 0.93
C TYR A 120 -2.93 -1.03 0.17
N PHE A 121 -2.64 0.27 0.24
CA PHE A 121 -3.37 1.28 -0.52
C PHE A 121 -3.32 0.98 -2.02
N LEU A 122 -2.12 0.75 -2.59
CA LEU A 122 -1.97 0.43 -4.01
C LEU A 122 -2.67 -0.87 -4.39
N LEU A 123 -2.55 -1.92 -3.56
CA LEU A 123 -3.25 -3.19 -3.77
C LEU A 123 -4.77 -2.99 -3.83
N LYS A 124 -5.35 -2.22 -2.90
CA LYS A 124 -6.79 -1.99 -2.84
C LYS A 124 -7.28 -1.06 -3.95
N LEU A 125 -6.53 0.01 -4.25
CA LEU A 125 -6.81 0.93 -5.35
C LEU A 125 -6.93 0.19 -6.69
N LEU A 126 -6.06 -0.79 -6.92
CA LEU A 126 -5.98 -1.54 -8.18
C LEU A 126 -6.76 -2.86 -8.15
N ASN A 127 -7.48 -3.13 -7.05
CA ASN A 127 -8.21 -4.38 -6.79
C ASN A 127 -7.37 -5.64 -7.01
N ILE A 128 -6.14 -5.62 -6.51
CA ILE A 128 -5.24 -6.76 -6.54
C ILE A 128 -5.61 -7.65 -5.35
N PRO A 129 -5.82 -8.97 -5.55
CA PRO A 129 -6.19 -9.88 -4.47
C PRO A 129 -5.11 -9.92 -3.38
N THR A 130 -5.55 -9.97 -2.13
CA THR A 130 -4.68 -10.02 -0.94
C THR A 130 -4.99 -11.25 -0.07
N ASP A 131 -5.68 -12.26 -0.62
CA ASP A 131 -6.18 -13.41 0.14
C ASP A 131 -5.06 -14.22 0.81
N GLU A 132 -3.83 -14.15 0.28
CA GLU A 132 -2.68 -14.84 0.87
C GLU A 132 -1.94 -14.01 1.93
N ASP A 133 -2.18 -12.70 2.00
CA ASP A 133 -1.72 -11.85 3.10
C ASP A 133 -2.63 -12.00 4.35
N ASP A 134 -3.77 -12.69 4.22
CA ASP A 134 -4.67 -12.98 5.32
C ASP A 134 -4.03 -13.97 6.31
N PRO A 135 -3.89 -13.62 7.60
CA PRO A 135 -3.43 -14.55 8.63
C PRO A 135 -4.25 -15.84 8.70
N ASP A 136 -5.54 -15.83 8.33
CA ASP A 136 -6.41 -17.01 8.33
C ASP A 136 -6.27 -17.91 7.10
N ALA A 137 -5.73 -17.43 5.98
CA ALA A 137 -5.37 -18.28 4.84
C ALA A 137 -4.37 -19.38 5.24
N LYS A 138 -3.61 -19.13 6.32
CA LYS A 138 -2.67 -20.08 6.94
C LYS A 138 -3.37 -21.25 7.63
N GLN A 139 -4.58 -21.07 8.19
CA GLN A 139 -5.29 -22.16 8.88
C GLN A 139 -5.80 -23.23 7.91
N LYS A 140 -6.08 -22.87 6.65
CA LYS A 140 -6.55 -23.82 5.63
C LYS A 140 -5.43 -24.73 5.09
N LYS A 141 -4.19 -24.24 4.97
CA LYS A 141 -3.07 -25.03 4.43
C LYS A 141 -2.55 -26.10 5.39
N THR A 142 -2.71 -25.92 6.71
CA THR A 142 -2.24 -26.87 7.74
C THR A 142 -3.24 -28.02 8.00
N ARG A 143 -4.42 -28.02 7.35
CA ARG A 143 -5.47 -29.02 7.55
C ARG A 143 -5.53 -30.11 6.46
N ILE A 144 -4.46 -30.31 5.70
CA ILE A 144 -4.37 -31.36 4.67
C ILE A 144 -3.21 -32.29 4.99
#